data_AF-A0A8J8EBD8-F1
#
_entry.id   AF-A0A8J8EBD8-F1
#
_cell.length_a   1.000
_cell.length_b   1.000
_cell.length_c   1.000
_cell.angle_alpha   90.00
_cell.angle_beta   90.00
_cell.angle_gamma   90.00
#
_symmetry.space_group_name_H-M   'P 1'
#
loop_
_entity.id
_entity.type
_entity.pdbx_description
1 polymer ?
#
loop_
_entity_poly.entity_id
_entity_poly.type
_entity_poly.pdbx_seq_one_letter_code
_entity_poly.pdbx_strand_id
1 'polypeptide(L)'
;MNERPSIPSKIIARLLETYPNLKIDEVTHEELNLDALADRYFSPELKVSIGLKEAKILKVYDDEGQTAYWVRGFISISTKMLDRKKESGAIADLMVIRLAPAKVFLRGVFNEKPVMAYFDVEPSEWFIDALLHAARIYLNTYGEKDLIVFWKE
;
A
#
# COMPACT_ATOMS: atom_id res chain seq x y z
N MET A 1 6.25 29.81 -6.20
CA MET A 1 5.22 28.78 -6.47
C MET A 1 5.92 27.44 -6.32
N ASN A 2 5.58 26.67 -5.28
CA ASN A 2 6.20 25.37 -5.04
C ASN A 2 5.53 24.32 -5.91
N GLU A 3 6.24 23.88 -6.95
CA GLU A 3 5.89 22.71 -7.72
C GLU A 3 5.88 21.50 -6.78
N ARG A 4 4.70 20.91 -6.58
CA ARG A 4 4.60 19.60 -5.92
C ARG A 4 5.34 18.60 -6.81
N PRO A 5 6.21 17.74 -6.26
CA PRO A 5 6.87 16.72 -7.06
C PRO A 5 5.78 15.85 -7.70
N SER A 6 5.70 15.93 -9.04
CA SER A 6 4.78 15.12 -9.82
C SER A 6 5.21 13.66 -9.70
N ILE A 7 4.27 12.81 -9.30
CA ILE A 7 4.43 11.34 -9.29
C ILE A 7 5.00 10.92 -10.67
N PRO A 8 5.91 9.93 -10.78
CA PRO A 8 6.59 9.63 -12.04
C PRO A 8 5.59 9.20 -13.12
N SER A 9 5.15 10.18 -13.90
CA SER A 9 4.19 10.08 -15.01
C SER A 9 4.63 9.05 -16.05
N LYS A 10 5.95 8.82 -16.16
CA LYS A 10 6.56 7.86 -17.07
C LYS A 10 6.19 6.39 -16.81
N ILE A 11 5.90 6.00 -15.56
CA ILE A 11 5.59 4.59 -15.23
C ILE A 11 4.12 4.29 -15.53
N ILE A 12 3.22 5.22 -15.20
CA ILE A 12 1.80 5.14 -15.58
C ILE A 12 1.67 5.14 -17.11
N ALA A 13 2.35 6.06 -17.79
CA ALA A 13 2.37 6.11 -19.25
C ALA A 13 2.86 4.79 -19.86
N ARG A 14 3.96 4.21 -19.35
CA ARG A 14 4.48 2.93 -19.84
C ARG A 14 3.53 1.76 -19.60
N LEU A 15 2.78 1.76 -18.49
CA LEU A 15 1.75 0.75 -18.20
C LEU A 15 0.57 0.86 -19.18
N LEU A 16 0.09 2.07 -19.44
CA LEU A 16 -0.98 2.34 -20.42
C LEU A 16 -0.53 2.05 -21.86
N GLU A 17 0.74 2.30 -22.19
CA GLU A 17 1.32 1.95 -23.51
C GLU A 17 1.42 0.44 -23.71
N THR A 18 1.74 -0.31 -22.64
CA THR A 18 1.87 -1.78 -22.71
C THR A 18 0.50 -2.47 -22.72
N TYR A 19 -0.52 -1.85 -22.09
CA TYR A 19 -1.89 -2.35 -22.00
C TYR A 19 -2.87 -1.23 -22.35
N PRO A 20 -3.16 -1.00 -23.64
CA PRO A 20 -3.93 0.15 -24.10
C PRO A 20 -5.39 0.20 -23.63
N ASN A 21 -5.93 -0.94 -23.16
CA ASN A 21 -7.31 -1.04 -22.66
C ASN A 21 -7.41 -0.76 -21.14
N LEU A 22 -6.29 -0.45 -20.49
CA LEU A 22 -6.18 -0.30 -19.05
C LEU A 22 -6.62 1.12 -18.67
N LYS A 23 -7.57 1.22 -17.74
CA LYS A 23 -8.12 2.48 -17.20
C LYS A 23 -7.61 2.69 -15.78
N ILE A 24 -7.45 3.95 -15.39
CA ILE A 24 -6.94 4.34 -14.08
C ILE A 24 -7.85 5.40 -13.48
N ASP A 25 -8.34 5.15 -12.28
CA ASP A 25 -9.12 6.11 -11.49
C ASP A 25 -8.50 6.30 -10.09
N GLU A 26 -8.81 7.42 -9.45
CA GLU A 26 -8.53 7.59 -8.02
C GLU A 26 -9.55 6.82 -7.19
N VAL A 27 -9.09 6.15 -6.15
CA VAL A 27 -9.94 5.32 -5.30
C VAL A 27 -10.47 6.14 -4.14
N THR A 28 -11.77 6.04 -3.86
CA THR A 28 -12.35 6.65 -2.65
C THR A 28 -12.10 5.76 -1.44
N HIS A 29 -12.08 6.37 -0.25
CA HIS A 29 -11.94 5.63 1.01
C HIS A 29 -13.07 4.59 1.19
N GLU A 30 -14.29 4.95 0.79
CA GLU A 30 -15.47 4.09 0.85
C GLU A 30 -15.33 2.81 0.02
N GLU A 31 -14.73 2.90 -1.18
CA GLU A 31 -14.53 1.72 -2.04
C GLU A 31 -13.63 0.66 -1.38
N LEU A 32 -12.66 1.11 -0.58
CA LEU A 32 -11.70 0.26 0.10
C LEU A 32 -12.08 -0.07 1.55
N ASN A 33 -13.28 0.32 2.00
CA ASN A 33 -13.72 0.24 3.39
C ASN A 33 -12.71 0.89 4.36
N LEU A 34 -12.10 2.00 3.96
CA LEU A 34 -11.18 2.75 4.81
C LEU A 34 -11.96 3.70 5.73
N ASP A 35 -11.62 3.70 7.01
CA ASP A 35 -12.14 4.69 7.95
C ASP A 35 -11.50 6.05 7.64
N ALA A 36 -12.35 7.03 7.32
CA ALA A 36 -11.93 8.40 7.01
C ALA A 36 -11.25 9.11 8.18
N LEU A 37 -11.45 8.64 9.42
CA LEU A 37 -10.83 9.18 10.63
C LEU A 37 -9.51 8.48 11.00
N ALA A 38 -9.21 7.33 10.40
CA ALA A 38 -8.06 6.53 10.80
C ALA A 38 -6.75 7.04 10.16
N ASP A 39 -5.90 7.69 10.97
CA ASP A 39 -4.53 8.04 10.57
C ASP A 39 -3.63 6.79 10.41
N ARG A 40 -3.93 5.70 11.14
CA ARG A 40 -3.17 4.45 11.15
C ARG A 40 -4.05 3.24 11.43
N TYR A 41 -3.66 2.12 10.84
CA TYR A 41 -4.24 0.79 11.06
C TYR A 41 -3.23 -0.09 11.78
N PHE A 42 -3.68 -0.93 12.72
CA PHE A 42 -2.81 -1.80 13.50
C PHE A 42 -3.43 -3.19 13.62
N SER A 43 -2.62 -4.22 13.34
CA SER A 43 -2.98 -5.61 13.62
C SER A 43 -2.26 -6.08 14.90
N PRO A 44 -3.00 -6.38 15.98
CA PRO A 44 -2.43 -6.98 17.19
C PRO A 44 -1.80 -8.36 16.92
N GLU A 45 -2.40 -9.13 16.01
CA GLU A 45 -1.93 -10.46 15.64
C GLU A 45 -0.57 -10.39 14.92
N LEU A 46 -0.47 -9.53 13.91
CA LEU A 46 0.75 -9.36 13.13
C LEU A 46 1.80 -8.49 13.84
N LYS A 47 1.39 -7.79 14.92
CA LYS A 47 2.21 -6.82 15.67
C LYS A 47 2.85 -5.79 14.75
N VAL A 48 2.06 -5.26 13.83
CA VAL A 48 2.48 -4.26 12.86
C VAL A 48 1.37 -3.23 12.67
N SER A 49 1.77 -1.99 12.47
CA SER A 49 0.92 -0.87 12.09
C SER A 49 1.35 -0.31 10.75
N ILE A 50 0.37 0.16 9.98
CA ILE A 50 0.58 0.91 8.75
C ILE A 50 -0.14 2.26 8.80
N GLY A 51 0.42 3.26 8.13
CA GLY A 51 -0.24 4.56 7.89
C GLY A 51 -0.22 4.86 6.39
N LEU A 52 -1.37 5.25 5.83
CA LEU A 52 -1.56 5.46 4.39
C LEU A 52 -1.69 6.92 3.98
N LYS A 53 -1.60 7.86 4.92
CA LYS A 53 -1.84 9.29 4.69
C LYS A 53 -1.00 9.90 3.55
N GLU A 54 0.21 9.37 3.34
CA GLU A 54 1.15 9.84 2.32
C GLU A 54 1.22 8.90 1.11
N ALA A 55 0.40 7.85 1.08
CA ALA A 55 0.31 6.92 -0.03
C ALA A 55 -0.88 7.28 -0.92
N LYS A 56 -0.64 7.35 -2.23
CA LYS A 56 -1.70 7.42 -3.24
C LYS A 56 -2.15 6.01 -3.60
N ILE A 57 -3.46 5.82 -3.66
CA ILE A 57 -4.07 4.56 -4.08
C ILE A 57 -4.84 4.81 -5.38
N LEU A 58 -4.48 4.07 -6.43
CA LEU A 58 -5.09 4.15 -7.75
C LEU A 58 -5.81 2.85 -8.07
N LYS A 59 -7.00 2.95 -8.64
CA LYS A 59 -7.73 1.82 -9.20
C LYS A 59 -7.20 1.61 -10.60
N VAL A 60 -6.86 0.39 -10.92
CA VAL A 60 -6.41 -0.02 -12.24
C VAL A 60 -7.33 -1.12 -12.71
N TYR A 61 -8.03 -0.89 -13.82
CA TYR A 61 -9.03 -1.85 -14.29
C TYR A 61 -9.08 -1.91 -15.81
N ASP A 62 -9.63 -3.00 -16.35
CA ASP A 62 -9.87 -3.18 -17.77
C ASP A 62 -11.37 -3.27 -18.09
N ASP A 63 -11.69 -3.35 -19.38
CA ASP A 63 -13.06 -3.52 -19.87
C ASP A 63 -13.66 -4.90 -19.54
N GLU A 64 -12.84 -5.86 -19.12
CA GLU A 64 -13.25 -7.20 -18.69
C GLU A 64 -13.63 -7.25 -17.21
N GLY A 65 -13.49 -6.12 -16.50
CA GLY A 65 -13.84 -5.98 -15.09
C GLY A 65 -12.76 -6.46 -14.11
N GLN A 66 -11.56 -6.79 -14.60
CA GLN A 66 -10.44 -7.07 -13.71
C GLN A 66 -10.04 -5.78 -13.01
N THR A 67 -9.86 -5.84 -11.69
CA THR A 67 -9.51 -4.67 -10.88
C THR A 67 -8.29 -4.98 -10.02
N ALA A 68 -7.32 -4.07 -10.07
CA ALA A 68 -6.16 -4.01 -9.21
C ALA A 68 -6.10 -2.65 -8.53
N TYR A 69 -5.46 -2.59 -7.37
CA TYR A 69 -5.25 -1.38 -6.60
C TYR A 69 -3.76 -1.14 -6.48
N TRP A 70 -3.31 -0.02 -7.04
CA TRP A 70 -1.91 0.36 -7.04
C TRP A 70 -1.65 1.36 -5.92
N VAL A 71 -0.84 0.96 -4.95
CA VAL A 71 -0.44 1.77 -3.80
C VAL A 71 0.96 2.32 -4.05
N ARG A 72 1.09 3.64 -4.02
CA ARG A 72 2.35 4.34 -4.29
C ARG A 72 2.62 5.44 -3.28
N GLY A 73 3.87 5.56 -2.84
CA GLY A 73 4.28 6.64 -1.96
C GLY A 73 4.73 6.12 -0.60
N PHE A 74 4.82 7.00 0.39
CA PHE A 74 5.31 6.61 1.70
C PHE A 74 4.19 5.95 2.51
N ILE A 75 4.45 4.73 2.98
CA ILE A 75 3.61 4.04 3.97
C ILE A 75 4.38 4.03 5.27
N SER A 76 3.82 4.64 6.31
CA SER A 76 4.40 4.51 7.65
C SER A 76 4.27 3.05 8.08
N ILE A 77 5.34 2.42 8.59
CA ILE A 77 5.37 1.03 9.07
C ILE A 77 6.04 1.02 10.44
N SER A 78 5.40 0.36 11.41
CA SER A 78 5.94 0.23 12.77
C SER A 78 5.47 -1.05 13.44
N THR A 79 6.36 -1.73 14.17
CA THR A 79 6.02 -2.85 15.06
C THR A 79 5.44 -2.41 16.41
N LYS A 80 5.53 -1.11 16.71
CA LYS A 80 4.99 -0.49 17.91
C LYS A 80 3.63 0.14 17.61
N MET A 81 2.68 0.02 18.55
CA MET A 81 1.35 0.65 18.44
C MET A 81 1.41 2.17 18.28
N LEU A 82 2.30 2.85 19.02
CA LEU A 82 2.47 4.30 18.98
C LEU A 82 3.94 4.65 19.24
N ASP A 83 4.64 5.10 18.22
CA ASP A 83 5.90 5.82 18.38
C ASP A 83 5.66 7.27 17.92
N ARG A 84 5.30 8.15 18.85
CA ARG A 84 4.96 9.56 18.53
C ARG A 84 6.19 10.42 18.23
N LYS A 85 7.39 9.94 18.58
CA LYS A 85 8.66 10.67 18.43
C LYS A 85 9.38 10.37 17.12
N LYS A 86 9.06 9.22 16.53
CA LYS A 86 9.74 8.68 15.36
C LYS A 86 8.71 8.24 14.35
N GLU A 87 8.86 8.72 13.12
CA GLU A 87 8.15 8.19 11.97
C GLU A 87 9.07 7.20 11.26
N SER A 88 8.60 5.98 11.07
CA SER A 88 9.28 4.97 10.27
C SER A 88 8.36 4.44 9.20
N GLY A 89 8.91 4.04 8.05
CA GLY A 89 8.12 3.53 6.95
C GLY A 89 8.96 3.13 5.74
N ALA A 90 8.28 2.89 4.64
CA ALA A 90 8.90 2.51 3.37
C ALA A 90 8.20 3.21 2.20
N ILE A 91 8.96 3.48 1.14
CA ILE A 91 8.42 3.87 -0.15
C ILE A 91 7.82 2.62 -0.79
N ALA A 92 6.49 2.62 -0.89
CA ALA A 92 5.70 1.55 -1.47
C ALA A 92 5.50 1.78 -2.97
N ASP A 93 5.61 0.71 -3.74
CA ASP A 93 5.10 0.58 -5.11
C ASP A 93 4.50 -0.83 -5.23
N LEU A 94 3.22 -0.97 -4.84
CA LEU A 94 2.54 -2.25 -4.61
C LEU A 94 1.26 -2.36 -5.44
N MET A 95 1.06 -3.51 -6.07
CA MET A 95 -0.20 -3.90 -6.70
C MET A 95 -0.94 -4.90 -5.81
N VAL A 96 -2.21 -4.60 -5.51
CA VAL A 96 -3.12 -5.42 -4.71
C VAL A 96 -4.28 -5.86 -5.59
N ILE A 97 -4.52 -7.16 -5.70
CA ILE A 97 -5.55 -7.74 -6.55
C ILE A 97 -6.46 -8.59 -5.67
N ARG A 98 -7.76 -8.27 -5.66
CA ARG A 98 -8.76 -9.07 -4.95
C ARG A 98 -9.19 -10.23 -5.85
N LEU A 99 -8.81 -11.45 -5.48
CA LEU A 99 -9.08 -12.65 -6.27
C LEU A 99 -10.43 -13.28 -5.91
N ALA A 100 -10.85 -13.15 -4.65
CA ALA A 100 -12.16 -13.55 -4.15
C ALA A 100 -12.52 -12.67 -2.93
N PRO A 101 -13.75 -12.74 -2.39
CA PRO A 101 -14.15 -11.90 -1.26
C PRO A 101 -13.18 -11.93 -0.07
N ALA A 102 -12.62 -13.09 0.25
CA ALA A 102 -11.66 -13.29 1.34
C ALA A 102 -10.23 -13.59 0.87
N LYS A 103 -9.89 -13.36 -0.41
CA LYS A 103 -8.58 -13.75 -0.98
C LYS A 103 -7.95 -12.62 -1.77
N VAL A 104 -6.70 -12.32 -1.43
CA VAL A 104 -5.94 -11.24 -2.04
C VAL A 104 -4.58 -11.74 -2.50
N PHE A 105 -4.16 -11.25 -3.66
CA PHE A 105 -2.79 -11.33 -4.13
C PHE A 105 -2.17 -9.94 -4.09
N LEU A 106 -0.96 -9.85 -3.53
CA LEU A 106 -0.21 -8.61 -3.44
C LEU A 106 1.20 -8.84 -3.98
N ARG A 107 1.68 -7.92 -4.81
CA ARG A 107 3.07 -7.91 -5.27
C ARG A 107 3.60 -6.49 -5.41
N GLY A 108 4.91 -6.32 -5.28
CA GLY A 108 5.57 -5.07 -5.59
C GLY A 108 6.82 -4.90 -4.75
N VAL A 109 7.11 -3.66 -4.37
CA VAL A 109 8.27 -3.35 -3.55
C VAL A 109 7.96 -2.41 -2.39
N PHE A 110 8.75 -2.56 -1.33
CA PHE A 110 8.99 -1.57 -0.29
C PHE A 110 10.48 -1.22 -0.29
N ASN A 111 10.85 0.06 -0.42
CA ASN A 111 12.25 0.50 -0.51
C ASN A 111 13.06 -0.34 -1.52
N GLU A 112 12.48 -0.57 -2.71
CA GLU A 112 13.05 -1.39 -3.80
C GLU A 112 13.22 -2.88 -3.46
N LYS A 113 12.82 -3.33 -2.27
CA LYS A 113 12.84 -4.74 -1.87
C LYS A 113 11.53 -5.43 -2.26
N PRO A 114 11.60 -6.58 -2.95
CA PRO A 114 10.41 -7.26 -3.40
C PRO A 114 9.59 -7.80 -2.22
N VAL A 115 8.28 -7.64 -2.32
CA VAL A 115 7.29 -8.33 -1.50
C VAL A 115 6.27 -8.96 -2.43
N MET A 116 5.98 -10.22 -2.18
CA MET A 116 4.94 -10.95 -2.88
C MET A 116 4.22 -11.83 -1.87
N ALA A 117 2.91 -11.85 -1.96
CA ALA A 117 2.09 -12.56 -1.00
C ALA A 117 0.75 -12.96 -1.60
N TYR A 118 0.27 -14.09 -1.09
CA TYR A 118 -1.07 -14.60 -1.32
C TYR A 118 -1.59 -15.02 0.05
N PHE A 119 -2.70 -14.45 0.48
CA PHE A 119 -3.24 -14.71 1.81
C PHE A 119 -4.77 -14.59 1.81
N ASP A 120 -5.37 -15.27 2.77
CA ASP A 120 -6.76 -15.04 3.14
C ASP A 120 -6.83 -13.76 3.99
N VAL A 121 -7.91 -12.99 3.83
CA VAL A 121 -8.12 -11.71 4.53
C VAL A 121 -9.53 -11.63 5.10
N GLU A 122 -9.69 -10.84 6.15
CA GLU A 122 -11.01 -10.46 6.64
C GLU A 122 -11.77 -9.69 5.54
N PRO A 123 -12.92 -10.18 5.02
CA PRO A 123 -13.57 -9.60 3.86
C PRO A 123 -13.95 -8.12 4.01
N SER A 124 -14.24 -7.70 5.24
CA SER A 124 -14.62 -6.33 5.58
C SER A 124 -13.45 -5.35 5.57
N GLU A 125 -12.23 -5.79 5.92
CA GLU A 125 -11.01 -4.98 6.00
C GLU A 125 -9.93 -5.41 5.00
N TRP A 126 -10.34 -6.12 3.95
CA TRP A 126 -9.49 -6.90 3.04
C TRP A 126 -8.25 -6.15 2.53
N PHE A 127 -8.39 -4.84 2.22
CA PHE A 127 -7.33 -4.03 1.65
C PHE A 127 -6.27 -3.66 2.69
N ILE A 128 -6.70 -3.24 3.88
CA ILE A 128 -5.81 -2.91 4.99
C ILE A 128 -5.09 -4.15 5.49
N ASP A 129 -5.82 -5.25 5.63
CA ASP A 129 -5.25 -6.52 6.05
C ASP A 129 -4.15 -6.98 5.10
N ALA A 130 -4.38 -6.83 3.79
CA ALA A 130 -3.37 -7.12 2.78
C ALA A 130 -2.07 -6.31 2.95
N LEU A 131 -2.19 -5.02 3.23
CA LEU A 131 -1.04 -4.15 3.45
C LEU A 131 -0.33 -4.43 4.77
N LEU A 132 -1.05 -4.80 5.83
CA LEU A 132 -0.48 -5.22 7.11
C LEU A 132 0.33 -6.51 6.95
N HIS A 133 -0.21 -7.49 6.20
CA HIS A 133 0.51 -8.72 5.85
C HIS A 133 1.77 -8.43 5.02
N ALA A 134 1.69 -7.55 4.02
CA ALA A 134 2.85 -7.16 3.22
C ALA A 134 3.94 -6.49 4.06
N ALA A 135 3.55 -5.57 4.95
CA ALA A 135 4.47 -4.93 5.88
C ALA A 135 5.12 -5.95 6.82
N ARG A 136 4.36 -6.92 7.32
CA ARG A 136 4.88 -8.01 8.15
C ARG A 136 5.90 -8.87 7.42
N ILE A 137 5.61 -9.26 6.17
CA ILE A 137 6.53 -10.04 5.33
C ILE A 137 7.83 -9.26 5.08
N TYR A 138 7.73 -7.98 4.72
CA TYR A 138 8.88 -7.11 4.54
C TYR A 138 9.74 -7.05 5.80
N LEU A 139 9.14 -6.78 6.96
CA LEU A 139 9.86 -6.70 8.23
C LEU A 139 10.52 -8.04 8.62
N ASN A 140 9.84 -9.17 8.41
CA ASN A 140 10.41 -10.48 8.69
C ASN A 140 11.60 -10.82 7.77
N THR A 141 11.56 -10.36 6.52
CA THR A 141 12.55 -10.70 5.50
C THR A 141 13.78 -9.79 5.56
N TYR A 142 13.57 -8.47 5.71
CA TYR A 142 14.62 -7.46 5.58
C TYR A 142 14.97 -6.77 6.91
N GLY A 143 14.05 -6.80 7.88
CA GLY A 143 14.21 -6.19 9.21
C GLY A 143 13.89 -4.69 9.26
N GLU A 144 13.68 -4.17 10.48
CA GLU A 144 13.37 -2.75 10.70
C GLU A 144 14.49 -1.78 10.27
N LYS A 145 15.72 -2.27 10.17
CA LYS A 145 16.88 -1.47 9.72
C LYS A 145 16.75 -0.95 8.29
N ASP A 146 15.89 -1.58 7.49
CA ASP A 146 15.65 -1.22 6.09
C ASP A 146 14.53 -0.16 5.97
N LEU A 147 13.86 0.18 7.07
CA LEU A 147 12.89 1.27 7.10
C LEU A 147 13.58 2.63 7.05
N ILE A 148 12.95 3.56 6.34
CA ILE A 148 13.29 4.98 6.39
C ILE A 148 12.79 5.51 7.74
N VAL A 149 13.61 6.32 8.40
CA VAL A 149 13.33 6.86 9.73
C VAL A 149 13.45 8.39 9.70
N PHE A 150 12.38 9.06 10.12
CA PHE A 150 12.34 10.49 10.38
C PHE A 150 12.14 10.75 11.86
N TRP A 151 12.86 11.73 12.39
CA TRP A 151 12.66 12.25 13.74
C TRP A 151 11.74 13.45 13.64
N LYS A 152 10.67 13.48 14.44
CA LYS A 152 9.83 14.67 14.54
C LYS A 152 10.58 15.69 15.39
N GLU A 153 10.86 16.87 14.83
CA GLU A 153 11.37 18.03 15.55
C GLU A 153 10.38 18.50 16.62
#